data_AF-A0AAU1N6W8-F1
#
_entry.id   AF-A0AAU1N6W8-F1
#
_cell.length_a   1.000
_cell.length_b   1.000
_cell.length_c   1.000
_cell.angle_alpha   90.00
_cell.angle_beta   90.00
_cell.angle_gamma   90.00
#
_symmetry.space_group_name_H-M   'P 1'
#
loop_
_entity.id
_entity.type
_entity.pdbx_description
1 polymer ?
#
loop_
_entity_poly.entity_id
_entity_poly.type
_entity_poly.pdbx_seq_one_letter_code
_entity_poly.pdbx_strand_id
1 'polypeptide(L)'
;MNVTDLLRSLALDPADLKPAPQRPANAQDASERLGPEPLPCAACGTPARSTRIIDTPDHGRRWLDLCLDCMLATADRCRPTVPLAATLAVLRDAAEAVGVTVRVLVDPPQGA
;
A
#
# COMPACT_ATOMS: atom_id res chain seq x y z
N MET A 1 1.62 9.53 -8.16
CA MET A 1 0.47 9.38 -9.09
C MET A 1 -0.71 10.20 -8.55
N ASN A 2 -1.42 10.97 -9.38
CA ASN A 2 -2.63 11.68 -8.91
C ASN A 2 -3.82 10.71 -8.76
N VAL A 3 -4.90 11.13 -8.10
CA VAL A 3 -6.07 10.28 -7.82
C VAL A 3 -6.77 9.80 -9.11
N THR A 4 -6.89 10.66 -10.11
CA THR A 4 -7.54 10.31 -11.38
C THR A 4 -6.78 9.20 -12.12
N ASP A 5 -5.46 9.31 -12.20
CA ASP A 5 -4.60 8.31 -12.83
C ASP A 5 -4.60 7.00 -12.04
N LEU A 6 -4.63 7.09 -10.71
CA LEU A 6 -4.77 5.95 -9.81
C LEU A 6 -6.06 5.17 -10.09
N LEU A 7 -7.21 5.85 -10.10
CA LEU A 7 -8.51 5.20 -10.34
C LEU A 7 -8.59 4.61 -11.74
N ARG A 8 -8.07 5.32 -12.74
CA ARG A 8 -7.96 4.81 -14.12
C ARG A 8 -7.12 3.53 -14.18
N SER A 9 -5.98 3.48 -13.47
CA SER A 9 -5.09 2.31 -13.46
C SER A 9 -5.73 1.07 -12.85
N LEU A 10 -6.71 1.26 -11.97
CA LEU A 10 -7.48 0.20 -11.31
C LEU A 10 -8.83 -0.09 -12.00
N ALA A 11 -9.14 0.61 -13.09
CA ALA A 11 -10.44 0.57 -13.78
C ALA A 11 -11.63 0.82 -12.83
N LEU A 12 -11.50 1.80 -11.93
CA LEU A 12 -12.52 2.15 -10.93
C LEU A 12 -13.28 3.42 -11.29
N ASP A 13 -14.60 3.37 -11.13
CA ASP A 13 -15.45 4.55 -11.07
C ASP A 13 -15.50 5.10 -9.63
N PRO A 14 -15.18 6.40 -9.39
CA PRO A 14 -15.37 7.05 -8.09
C PRO A 14 -16.75 6.85 -7.46
N ALA A 15 -17.81 6.76 -8.27
CA ALA A 15 -19.19 6.62 -7.81
C ALA A 15 -19.44 5.29 -7.07
N ASP A 16 -18.70 4.24 -7.45
CA ASP A 16 -18.81 2.90 -6.87
C ASP A 16 -18.10 2.77 -5.52
N LEU A 17 -17.27 3.76 -5.16
CA LEU A 17 -16.54 3.76 -3.91
C LEU A 17 -17.41 4.23 -2.74
N LYS A 18 -17.25 3.56 -1.60
CA LYS A 18 -17.98 3.92 -0.38
C LYS A 18 -17.59 5.33 0.07
N PRO A 19 -18.57 6.18 0.46
CA PRO A 19 -18.29 7.49 1.06
C PRO A 19 -17.38 7.37 2.29
N ALA A 20 -16.44 8.30 2.41
CA ALA A 20 -15.58 8.41 3.57
C ALA A 20 -15.95 9.61 4.47
N PRO A 21 -15.55 9.61 5.74
CA PRO A 21 -15.73 10.76 6.61
C PRO A 21 -15.12 12.03 5.99
N GLN A 22 -15.85 13.15 6.08
CA GLN A 22 -15.36 14.45 5.59
C GLN A 22 -14.30 15.07 6.50
N ARG A 23 -14.10 14.51 7.71
CA ARG A 23 -12.99 14.85 8.61
C ARG A 23 -11.72 14.07 8.28
N PRO A 24 -10.53 14.59 8.60
CA PRO A 24 -9.30 13.79 8.53
C PRO A 24 -9.48 12.45 9.25
N ALA A 25 -9.14 11.36 8.56
CA ALA A 25 -9.15 10.03 9.16
C ALA A 25 -7.83 9.77 9.86
N ASN A 26 -7.88 9.04 10.97
CA ASN A 26 -6.70 8.61 11.72
C ASN A 26 -6.48 7.09 11.55
N ALA A 27 -5.44 6.58 12.20
CA ALA A 27 -5.11 5.15 12.14
C ALA A 27 -6.24 4.26 12.71
N GLN A 28 -7.01 4.76 13.68
CA GLN A 28 -8.14 4.03 14.25
C GLN A 28 -9.26 3.85 13.22
N ASP A 29 -9.61 4.89 12.46
CA ASP A 29 -10.62 4.79 11.39
C ASP A 29 -10.23 3.74 10.33
N ALA A 30 -8.94 3.68 9.97
CA ALA A 30 -8.43 2.69 9.04
C ALA A 30 -8.49 1.26 9.61
N SER A 31 -8.15 1.10 10.90
CA SER A 31 -8.21 -0.18 11.61
C SER A 31 -9.64 -0.71 11.71
N GLU A 32 -10.57 0.15 12.13
CA GLU A 32 -12.00 -0.17 12.23
C GLU A 32 -12.59 -0.55 10.88
N ARG A 33 -12.20 0.15 9.81
CA ARG A 33 -12.65 -0.15 8.45
C ARG A 33 -12.16 -1.50 7.95
N LEU A 34 -10.90 -1.86 8.24
CA LEU A 34 -10.34 -3.14 7.81
C LEU A 34 -10.90 -4.29 8.62
N GLY A 35 -11.08 -4.10 9.94
CA GLY A 35 -11.79 -5.00 10.83
C GLY A 35 -11.34 -6.47 10.79
N PRO A 36 -12.05 -7.37 11.50
CA PRO A 36 -11.85 -8.81 11.37
C PRO A 36 -12.47 -9.38 10.08
N GLU A 37 -13.48 -8.70 9.53
CA GLU A 37 -14.17 -9.07 8.29
C GLU A 37 -13.78 -8.09 7.18
N PRO A 38 -12.75 -8.42 6.38
CA PRO A 38 -12.23 -7.50 5.38
C PRO A 38 -13.24 -7.27 4.26
N LEU A 39 -13.45 -6.00 3.93
CA LEU A 39 -14.20 -5.59 2.74
C LEU A 39 -13.51 -6.13 1.47
N PRO A 40 -14.26 -6.36 0.37
CA PRO A 40 -13.66 -6.72 -0.90
C PRO A 40 -12.78 -5.58 -1.43
N CYS A 41 -11.64 -5.92 -2.03
CA CYS A 41 -10.82 -5.00 -2.80
C CYS A 41 -11.66 -4.35 -3.88
N ALA A 42 -11.62 -3.03 -3.97
CA ALA A 42 -12.38 -2.27 -4.96
C ALA A 42 -12.03 -2.71 -6.39
N ALA A 43 -10.78 -3.08 -6.67
CA ALA A 43 -10.30 -3.40 -8.02
C ALA A 43 -10.52 -4.86 -8.44
N CYS A 44 -10.40 -5.82 -7.53
CA CYS A 44 -10.38 -7.25 -7.89
C CYS A 44 -11.28 -8.15 -7.03
N GLY A 45 -11.95 -7.61 -6.01
CA GLY A 45 -12.85 -8.37 -5.13
C GLY A 45 -12.17 -9.21 -4.05
N THR A 46 -10.87 -9.51 -4.16
CA THR A 46 -10.10 -10.22 -3.11
C THR A 46 -10.14 -9.46 -1.77
N PRO A 47 -10.09 -10.13 -0.59
CA PRO A 47 -10.10 -9.46 0.70
C PRO A 47 -9.09 -8.31 0.82
N ALA A 48 -9.57 -7.12 1.18
CA ALA A 48 -8.74 -5.94 1.34
C ALA A 48 -7.80 -6.08 2.55
N ARG A 49 -6.58 -5.56 2.39
CA ARG A 49 -5.54 -5.53 3.43
C ARG A 49 -5.03 -4.12 3.71
N SER A 50 -5.48 -3.16 2.91
CA SER A 50 -5.13 -1.76 3.03
C SER A 50 -6.36 -0.92 2.73
N THR A 51 -6.45 0.23 3.39
CA THR A 51 -7.49 1.21 3.12
C THR A 51 -6.88 2.60 3.17
N ARG A 52 -7.39 3.50 2.33
CA ARG A 52 -7.07 4.93 2.35
C ARG A 52 -8.26 5.74 1.89
N ILE A 53 -8.29 7.01 2.28
CA ILE A 53 -9.25 7.97 1.75
C ILE A 53 -8.61 8.69 0.57
N ILE A 54 -9.36 8.82 -0.51
CA ILE A 54 -9.01 9.61 -1.68
C ILE A 54 -10.05 10.71 -1.89
N ASP A 55 -9.58 11.88 -2.35
CA ASP A 55 -10.44 12.99 -2.77
C ASP A 55 -10.74 12.83 -4.25
N THR A 56 -12.03 12.71 -4.57
CA THR A 56 -12.48 12.51 -5.96
C THR A 56 -13.23 13.76 -6.44
N PRO A 57 -12.94 14.25 -7.66
CA PRO A 57 -13.76 15.29 -8.28
C PRO A 57 -15.23 14.84 -8.33
N ASP A 58 -16.13 15.75 -7.96
CA ASP A 58 -17.60 15.58 -7.97
C ASP A 58 -18.20 14.59 -6.97
N HIS A 59 -17.42 13.65 -6.43
CA HIS A 59 -17.91 12.61 -5.51
C HIS A 59 -17.37 12.76 -4.08
N GLY A 60 -16.46 13.71 -3.85
CA GLY A 60 -15.90 14.03 -2.54
C GLY A 60 -14.97 12.93 -2.02
N ARG A 61 -14.88 12.81 -0.69
CA ARG A 61 -14.01 11.83 -0.04
C ARG A 61 -14.56 10.42 -0.13
N ARG A 62 -13.75 9.51 -0.66
CA ARG A 62 -14.10 8.11 -0.90
C ARG A 62 -13.08 7.18 -0.28
N TRP A 63 -13.55 6.03 0.21
CA TRP A 63 -12.66 4.98 0.65
C TRP A 63 -12.19 4.14 -0.52
N LEU A 64 -10.90 3.86 -0.55
CA LEU A 64 -10.27 2.96 -1.49
C LEU A 64 -9.65 1.80 -0.71
N ASP A 65 -10.36 0.67 -0.71
CA ASP A 65 -9.92 -0.57 -0.08
C ASP A 65 -9.24 -1.46 -1.11
N LEU A 66 -8.01 -1.87 -0.84
CA LEU A 66 -7.21 -2.67 -1.77
C LEU A 66 -6.64 -3.90 -1.09
N CYS A 67 -6.59 -5.01 -1.82
CA CYS A 67 -5.75 -6.15 -1.46
C CYS A 67 -4.25 -5.75 -1.56
N LEU A 68 -3.37 -6.60 -1.03
CA LEU A 68 -1.93 -6.32 -1.01
C LEU A 68 -1.37 -6.09 -2.42
N ASP A 69 -1.73 -6.93 -3.39
CA ASP A 69 -1.19 -6.84 -4.75
C ASP A 69 -1.64 -5.57 -5.47
N CYS A 70 -2.93 -5.23 -5.43
CA CYS A 70 -3.45 -3.99 -6.03
C CYS A 70 -2.90 -2.74 -5.34
N MET A 71 -2.64 -2.81 -4.03
CA MET A 71 -1.97 -1.73 -3.31
C MET A 71 -0.52 -1.57 -3.79
N LEU A 72 0.26 -2.65 -3.89
CA LEU A 72 1.66 -2.59 -4.34
C LEU A 72 1.80 -2.19 -5.81
N ALA A 73 0.82 -2.53 -6.65
CA ALA A 73 0.77 -2.14 -8.05
C ALA A 73 0.55 -0.62 -8.23
N THR A 74 -0.08 0.03 -7.26
CA THR A 74 -0.46 1.45 -7.33
C THR A 74 0.25 2.34 -6.30
N ALA A 75 1.03 1.74 -5.41
CA ALA A 75 1.90 2.47 -4.51
C ALA A 75 2.90 3.27 -5.34
N ASP A 76 2.96 4.59 -5.10
CA ASP A 76 4.08 5.39 -5.57
C ASP A 76 5.34 4.79 -4.96
N ARG A 77 6.11 4.10 -5.78
CA ARG A 77 7.42 3.58 -5.38
C ARG A 77 8.34 4.79 -5.26
N CYS A 78 8.33 5.41 -4.09
CA CYS A 78 9.36 6.36 -3.72
C CYS A 78 10.69 5.63 -3.85
N ARG A 79 11.58 6.15 -4.68
CA ARG A 79 12.96 5.67 -4.71
C ARG A 79 13.52 5.86 -3.30
N PRO A 80 14.03 4.81 -2.64
CA PRO A 80 14.68 4.97 -1.36
C PRO A 80 15.75 6.06 -1.49
N THR A 81 15.73 7.04 -0.59
CA THR A 81 16.73 8.12 -0.57
C THR A 81 18.13 7.59 -0.23
N VAL A 82 18.19 6.43 0.40
CA VAL A 82 19.41 5.71 0.76
C VAL A 82 19.57 4.51 -0.18
N PRO A 83 20.77 4.30 -0.76
CA PRO A 83 21.04 3.11 -1.55
C PRO A 83 20.85 1.84 -0.72
N LEU A 84 20.26 0.80 -1.31
CA LEU A 84 20.05 -0.50 -0.65
C LEU A 84 21.34 -1.04 -0.01
N ALA A 85 22.50 -0.87 -0.68
CA ALA A 85 23.79 -1.28 -0.14
C ALA A 85 24.13 -0.63 1.21
N ALA A 86 23.80 0.66 1.38
CA ALA A 86 24.03 1.38 2.64
C ALA A 86 23.06 0.91 3.73
N THR A 87 21.78 0.68 3.40
CA THR A 87 20.82 0.08 4.34
C THR A 87 21.27 -1.31 4.79
N LEU A 88 21.74 -2.14 3.86
CA LEU A 88 22.23 -3.48 4.18
C LEU A 88 23.51 -3.44 5.03
N ALA A 89 24.38 -2.45 4.84
CA ALA A 89 25.54 -2.27 5.71
C ALA A 89 25.11 -2.02 7.17
N VAL A 90 24.20 -1.07 7.39
CA VAL A 90 23.66 -0.78 8.74
C VAL A 90 23.02 -2.02 9.38
N LEU A 91 22.27 -2.80 8.60
CA LEU A 91 21.66 -4.04 9.11
C LEU A 91 22.70 -5.10 9.49
N ARG A 92 23.80 -5.21 8.73
CA ARG A 92 24.89 -6.14 9.05
C ARG A 92 25.64 -5.71 10.29
N ASP A 93 25.98 -4.42 10.41
CA ASP A 93 26.66 -3.87 11.58
C ASP A 93 25.83 -4.10 12.85
N ALA A 94 24.51 -3.85 12.76
CA ALA A 94 23.59 -4.11 13.86
C ALA A 94 23.51 -5.59 14.24
N ALA A 95 23.50 -6.48 13.25
CA ALA A 95 23.45 -7.93 13.46
C ALA A 95 24.75 -8.45 14.11
N GLU A 96 25.91 -7.95 13.67
CA GLU A 96 27.21 -8.27 14.26
C GLU A 96 27.25 -7.84 15.73
N ALA A 97 26.78 -6.64 16.05
CA ALA A 97 26.74 -6.12 17.41
C ALA A 97 25.93 -6.99 18.39
N VAL A 98 24.97 -7.78 17.90
CA VAL A 98 24.15 -8.69 18.70
C VAL A 98 24.43 -10.18 18.42
N GLY A 99 25.46 -10.49 17.64
CA GLY A 99 25.84 -11.87 17.32
C GLY A 99 24.83 -12.66 16.47
N VAL A 100 23.98 -11.97 15.70
CA VAL A 100 22.97 -12.60 14.83
C VAL A 100 23.51 -12.73 13.41
N THR A 101 23.28 -13.88 12.78
CA THR A 101 23.61 -14.07 11.36
C THR A 101 22.44 -13.61 10.48
N VAL A 102 22.71 -12.70 9.55
CA VAL A 102 21.72 -12.21 8.57
C VAL A 102 22.08 -12.71 7.18
N ARG A 103 21.09 -13.25 6.46
CA ARG A 103 21.20 -13.65 5.05
C ARG A 103 20.22 -12.83 4.21
N VAL A 104 20.72 -12.16 3.18
CA VAL A 104 19.89 -11.50 2.18
C VAL A 104 19.49 -12.53 1.13
N LEU A 105 18.19 -12.69 0.92
CA LEU A 105 17.65 -13.49 -0.18
C LEU A 105 17.31 -12.52 -1.32
N VAL A 106 17.82 -12.81 -2.50
CA VAL A 106 17.42 -12.16 -3.75
C VAL A 106 16.74 -13.22 -4.61
N ASP A 107 15.67 -12.85 -5.31
CA ASP A 107 15.07 -13.75 -6.29
C ASP A 107 16.12 -14.10 -7.37
N PRO A 108 16.15 -15.35 -7.87
CA PRO A 108 17.00 -15.67 -9.00
C PRO A 108 16.64 -14.77 -10.20
N PRO A 109 17.63 -14.35 -11.01
CA PRO A 109 17.35 -13.57 -12.21
C PRO A 109 16.33 -14.31 -13.08
N GLN A 110 15.21 -13.65 -13.41
CA GLN A 110 14.22 -14.21 -14.31
C GLN A 110 14.82 -14.24 -15.73
N GLY A 111 15.23 -15.43 -16.17
CA GLY A 111 15.70 -15.69 -17.53
C GLY A 111 17.22 -15.79 -17.65
N ALA A 112 17.70 -17.03 -17.76
CA ALA A 112 18.95 -17.41 -18.43
C ALA A 112 18.61 -18.48 -19.47
#